data_AF-A0A914YSN2-F1
#
_entry.id   AF-A0A914YSN2-F1
#
_cell.length_a   1.000
_cell.length_b   1.000
_cell.length_c   1.000
_cell.angle_alpha   90.00
_cell.angle_beta   90.00
_cell.angle_gamma   90.00
#
_symmetry.space_group_name_H-M   'P 1'
#
loop_
_entity.id
_entity.type
_entity.pdbx_description
1 polymer ?
#
loop_
_entity_poly.entity_id
_entity_poly.type
_entity_poly.pdbx_seq_one_letter_code
_entity_poly.pdbx_strand_id
1 'polypeptide(L)'
;MMHQIHSFNFSADSLSTQQERVKLTDSLFAVLGQNPDVHAHIVNIRPLTEILCEVEIFVTKVGSGKINAKELFAYLDHPDRANIKKEKLLQCVKIVPRVEMNHEDIKRYLSSPPKGFSENEWRQAIVDNPDQQNLLPYPIYGYKELDDRRQRQLKERDTQRKSLGNLNDRLKTAAQDIQQINGLKHMFNEDAKRLRYRILRIIAASHNNSYQNAVSVEEEKLLSRLETIAVCVNAPNRLHDRIENLHDFLRSNKEGLENRKKEASDHQSLSEEESAALKRYLNRRQQDLDIISDSLQNNIDDVQIMLKEQL
;
A
#
# COMPACT_ATOMS: atom_id res chain seq x y z
N MET A 1 -15.20 12.14 -11.52
CA MET A 1 -15.44 11.98 -10.06
C MET A 1 -15.83 13.33 -9.46
N MET A 2 -17.09 13.52 -9.03
CA MET A 2 -17.53 14.81 -8.48
C MET A 2 -17.12 14.97 -7.00
N HIS A 3 -16.25 15.93 -6.72
CA HIS A 3 -15.83 16.35 -5.37
C HIS A 3 -16.24 17.80 -5.16
N GLN A 4 -16.69 18.22 -3.97
CA GLN A 4 -16.96 19.63 -3.67
C GLN A 4 -15.84 20.27 -2.85
N ILE A 5 -15.46 21.50 -3.17
CA ILE A 5 -14.59 22.32 -2.33
C ILE A 5 -15.47 23.22 -1.46
N HIS A 6 -15.17 23.34 -0.19
CA HIS A 6 -15.78 24.36 0.63
C HIS A 6 -14.66 25.28 1.13
N SER A 7 -14.75 26.59 0.91
CA SER A 7 -13.74 27.54 1.41
C SER A 7 -14.22 28.07 2.77
N PHE A 8 -13.54 27.69 3.86
CA PHE A 8 -13.91 28.11 5.21
C PHE A 8 -12.94 29.20 5.71
N ASN A 9 -13.36 30.21 6.49
CA ASN A 9 -12.37 31.07 7.16
C ASN A 9 -11.79 30.31 8.36
N PHE A 10 -10.67 29.64 8.19
CA PHE A 10 -9.78 29.31 9.30
C PHE A 10 -8.33 29.42 8.89
N SER A 11 -7.45 29.70 9.85
CA SER A 11 -6.03 29.43 9.65
C SER A 11 -5.82 27.93 9.47
N ALA A 12 -4.97 27.53 8.52
CA ALA A 12 -4.71 26.11 8.24
C ALA A 12 -4.05 25.37 9.41
N ASP A 13 -3.42 26.11 10.33
CA ASP A 13 -2.75 25.55 11.50
C ASP A 13 -3.75 25.03 12.55
N SER A 14 -4.95 25.62 12.63
CA SER A 14 -6.02 25.26 13.59
C SER A 14 -6.96 24.13 13.13
N LEU A 15 -6.63 23.43 12.04
CA LEU A 15 -7.36 22.23 11.58
C LEU A 15 -6.41 21.05 11.30
N SER A 16 -5.16 21.19 11.74
CA SER A 16 -4.10 20.21 11.55
C SER A 16 -4.25 19.02 12.51
N THR A 17 -4.90 19.21 13.65
CA THR A 17 -5.08 18.15 14.66
C THR A 17 -6.36 17.32 14.44
N GLN A 18 -6.29 16.04 14.81
CA GLN A 18 -7.42 15.11 14.67
C GLN A 18 -8.66 15.55 15.47
N GLN A 19 -8.46 16.19 16.63
CA GLN A 19 -9.54 16.71 17.48
C GLN A 19 -10.32 17.85 16.81
N GLU A 20 -9.63 18.74 16.08
CA GLU A 20 -10.27 19.85 15.36
C GLU A 20 -11.04 19.36 14.14
N ARG A 21 -10.54 18.31 13.46
CA ARG A 21 -11.27 17.64 12.37
C ARG A 21 -12.56 16.99 12.85
N VAL A 22 -12.56 16.38 14.03
CA VAL A 22 -13.77 15.83 14.65
C VAL A 22 -14.77 16.95 14.94
N LYS A 23 -14.34 18.04 15.57
CA LYS A 23 -15.21 19.22 15.82
C LYS A 23 -15.83 19.80 14.54
N LEU A 24 -15.05 19.88 13.45
CA LEU A 24 -15.55 20.34 12.16
C LEU A 24 -16.59 19.37 11.58
N THR A 25 -16.35 18.06 11.72
CA THR A 25 -17.27 17.02 11.24
C THR A 25 -18.59 17.04 12.02
N ASP A 26 -18.54 17.21 13.34
CA ASP A 26 -19.73 17.36 14.20
C ASP A 26 -20.52 18.62 13.85
N SER A 27 -19.82 19.71 13.53
CA SER A 27 -20.44 20.96 13.09
C SER A 27 -21.12 20.81 11.73
N LEU A 28 -20.49 20.08 10.80
CA LEU A 28 -21.08 19.72 9.51
C LEU A 28 -22.32 18.83 9.69
N PHE A 29 -22.28 17.86 10.60
CA PHE A 29 -23.43 17.02 10.91
C PHE A 29 -24.62 17.84 11.41
N ALA A 30 -24.38 18.82 12.28
CA ALA A 30 -25.43 19.74 12.72
C ALA A 30 -26.03 20.56 11.56
N VAL A 31 -25.19 21.09 10.66
CA VAL A 31 -25.63 21.90 9.50
C VAL A 31 -26.37 21.06 8.46
N LEU A 32 -26.01 19.79 8.32
CA LEU A 32 -26.68 18.84 7.44
C LEU A 32 -28.05 18.36 7.96
N GLY A 33 -28.44 18.78 9.16
CA GLY A 33 -29.75 18.51 9.74
C GLY A 33 -29.77 17.34 10.72
N GLN A 34 -28.62 16.94 11.26
CA GLN A 34 -28.47 15.85 12.23
C GLN A 34 -29.06 14.51 11.78
N ASN A 35 -29.08 14.28 10.46
CA ASN A 35 -29.62 13.05 9.91
C ASN A 35 -28.58 11.92 10.00
N PRO A 36 -28.84 10.83 10.73
CA PRO A 36 -27.89 9.72 10.87
C PRO A 36 -27.59 9.01 9.54
N ASP A 37 -28.44 9.16 8.52
CA ASP A 37 -28.21 8.58 7.20
C ASP A 37 -27.26 9.41 6.33
N VAL A 38 -26.82 10.59 6.81
CA VAL A 38 -26.01 11.54 6.05
C VAL A 38 -24.66 11.76 6.75
N HIS A 39 -23.56 11.56 6.02
CA HIS A 39 -22.21 11.64 6.56
C HIS A 39 -21.34 12.57 5.72
N ALA A 40 -20.70 13.55 6.38
CA ALA A 40 -19.73 14.44 5.76
C ALA A 40 -18.31 13.90 5.94
N HIS A 41 -17.52 13.95 4.88
CA HIS A 41 -16.14 13.47 4.84
C HIS A 41 -15.23 14.60 4.40
N ILE A 42 -14.17 14.84 5.17
CA ILE A 42 -13.13 15.82 4.83
C ILE A 42 -12.10 15.14 3.94
N VAL A 43 -11.95 15.63 2.72
CA VAL A 43 -10.99 15.12 1.73
C VAL A 43 -9.65 15.79 1.90
N ASN A 44 -9.64 17.12 1.98
CA ASN A 44 -8.42 17.90 1.96
C ASN A 44 -8.56 19.20 2.75
N ILE A 45 -7.46 19.69 3.30
CA ILE A 45 -7.36 20.99 3.96
C ILE A 45 -6.12 21.68 3.42
N ARG A 46 -6.28 22.83 2.77
CA ARG A 46 -5.21 23.56 2.11
C ARG A 46 -5.10 25.00 2.64
N PRO A 47 -3.91 25.50 3.02
CA PRO A 47 -3.73 26.91 3.36
C PRO A 47 -3.86 27.81 2.12
N LEU A 48 -4.83 28.71 2.14
CA LEU A 48 -5.00 29.74 1.12
C LEU A 48 -4.13 30.96 1.45
N THR A 49 -4.23 31.47 2.68
CA THR A 49 -3.37 32.53 3.26
C THR A 49 -2.99 32.16 4.71
N GLU A 50 -2.25 33.01 5.43
CA GLU A 50 -1.92 32.79 6.86
C GLU A 50 -3.17 32.63 7.75
N ILE A 51 -4.30 33.23 7.33
CA ILE A 51 -5.56 33.26 8.08
C ILE A 51 -6.71 32.53 7.39
N LEU A 52 -6.50 31.99 6.17
CA LEU A 52 -7.53 31.32 5.36
C LEU A 52 -7.11 29.92 4.96
N CYS A 53 -8.08 28.99 4.95
CA CYS A 53 -7.88 27.64 4.46
C CYS A 53 -9.07 27.17 3.63
N GLU A 54 -8.79 26.28 2.71
CA GLU A 54 -9.75 25.64 1.84
C GLU A 54 -9.95 24.21 2.35
N VAL A 55 -11.18 23.82 2.65
CA VAL A 55 -11.50 22.46 3.10
C VAL A 55 -12.37 21.79 2.06
N GLU A 56 -11.82 20.79 1.40
CA GLU A 56 -12.55 19.98 0.44
C GLU A 56 -13.34 18.90 1.17
N ILE A 57 -14.65 18.79 0.89
CA ILE A 57 -15.52 17.80 1.54
C ILE A 57 -16.42 17.11 0.51
N PHE A 58 -16.87 15.89 0.82
CA PHE A 58 -18.01 15.29 0.15
C PHE A 58 -18.98 14.73 1.18
N VAL A 59 -20.25 14.61 0.79
CA VAL A 59 -21.31 14.07 1.65
C VAL A 59 -21.88 12.82 1.01
N THR A 60 -22.06 11.78 1.82
CA THR A 60 -22.70 10.52 1.43
C THR A 60 -24.01 10.35 2.16
N LYS A 61 -25.01 9.81 1.47
CA LYS A 61 -26.27 9.36 2.06
C LYS A 61 -26.39 7.85 1.96
N VAL A 62 -26.75 7.18 3.05
CA VAL A 62 -26.99 5.73 3.10
C VAL A 62 -28.08 5.38 2.07
N GLY A 63 -27.80 4.39 1.22
CA GLY A 63 -28.70 3.94 0.15
C GLY A 63 -28.61 4.72 -1.18
N SER A 64 -28.15 5.98 -1.18
CA SER A 64 -28.05 6.81 -2.41
C SER A 64 -26.61 7.13 -2.83
N GLY A 65 -25.62 6.88 -1.97
CA GLY A 65 -24.22 7.15 -2.27
C GLY A 65 -23.85 8.63 -2.12
N LYS A 66 -22.93 9.13 -2.95
CA LYS A 66 -22.43 10.52 -2.87
C LYS A 66 -23.46 11.53 -3.40
N ILE A 67 -23.71 12.61 -2.64
CA ILE A 67 -24.62 13.69 -3.03
C ILE A 67 -23.95 14.59 -4.09
N ASN A 68 -24.74 15.06 -5.07
CA ASN A 68 -24.24 15.91 -6.14
C ASN A 68 -23.66 17.24 -5.63
N ALA A 69 -22.58 17.68 -6.29
CA ALA A 69 -21.89 18.94 -6.06
C ALA A 69 -22.81 20.18 -5.97
N LYS A 70 -23.69 20.32 -6.96
CA LYS A 70 -24.59 21.47 -7.13
C LYS A 70 -25.77 21.41 -6.16
N GLU A 71 -26.29 20.21 -5.90
CA GLU A 71 -27.43 20.01 -4.99
C GLU A 71 -27.06 20.32 -3.55
N LEU A 72 -25.92 19.81 -3.07
CA LEU A 72 -25.49 20.12 -1.71
C LEU A 72 -25.03 21.59 -1.58
N PHE A 73 -24.47 22.20 -2.63
CA PHE A 73 -24.25 23.65 -2.64
C PHE A 73 -25.57 24.41 -2.50
N ALA A 74 -26.58 24.11 -3.33
CA ALA A 74 -27.89 24.76 -3.27
C ALA A 74 -28.58 24.56 -1.90
N TYR A 75 -28.46 23.37 -1.33
CA TYR A 75 -28.97 23.05 0.00
C TYR A 75 -28.28 23.87 1.09
N LEU A 76 -26.95 23.98 1.03
CA LEU A 76 -26.20 24.77 1.99
C LEU A 76 -26.52 26.26 1.78
N ASP A 77 -26.49 26.77 0.55
CA ASP A 77 -26.67 28.19 0.19
C ASP A 77 -28.10 28.73 0.32
N HIS A 78 -29.03 27.88 0.78
CA HIS A 78 -30.40 28.28 1.05
C HIS A 78 -30.48 29.35 2.17
N PRO A 79 -31.28 30.43 2.00
CA PRO A 79 -31.37 31.55 2.94
C PRO A 79 -31.80 31.13 4.36
N ASP A 80 -32.68 30.14 4.50
CA ASP A 80 -33.14 29.64 5.81
C ASP A 80 -32.03 29.01 6.67
N ARG A 81 -30.89 28.68 6.05
CA ARG A 81 -29.73 28.09 6.71
C ARG A 81 -28.60 29.09 6.91
N ALA A 82 -28.77 30.35 6.50
CA ALA A 82 -27.75 31.39 6.65
C ALA A 82 -27.37 31.62 8.12
N ASN A 83 -28.33 31.54 9.04
CA ASN A 83 -28.09 31.69 10.48
C ASN A 83 -27.34 30.49 11.07
N ILE A 84 -27.76 29.27 10.72
CA ILE A 84 -27.11 28.01 11.15
C ILE A 84 -25.69 27.93 10.57
N LYS A 85 -25.47 28.37 9.33
CA LYS A 85 -24.14 28.49 8.73
C LYS A 85 -23.25 29.48 9.49
N LYS A 86 -23.74 30.69 9.77
CA LYS A 86 -22.94 31.69 10.50
C LYS A 86 -22.60 31.25 11.92
N GLU A 87 -23.53 30.57 12.60
CA GLU A 87 -23.40 30.20 14.01
C GLU A 87 -22.67 28.87 14.24
N LYS A 88 -22.95 27.84 13.41
CA LYS A 88 -22.41 26.48 13.55
C LYS A 88 -21.29 26.18 12.55
N LEU A 89 -21.38 26.71 11.34
CA LEU A 89 -20.36 26.54 10.31
C LEU A 89 -19.29 27.63 10.42
N LEU A 90 -18.80 27.84 11.64
CA LEU A 90 -17.40 28.13 11.89
C LEU A 90 -16.84 29.16 10.85
N GLN A 91 -17.39 30.38 10.84
CA GLN A 91 -16.91 31.51 10.02
C GLN A 91 -16.76 31.27 8.49
N CYS A 92 -17.41 30.29 7.88
CA CYS A 92 -17.27 30.00 6.44
C CYS A 92 -17.54 31.25 5.56
N VAL A 93 -16.58 31.66 4.72
CA VAL A 93 -16.72 32.83 3.82
C VAL A 93 -17.49 32.49 2.58
N LYS A 94 -17.14 31.36 1.97
CA LYS A 94 -17.52 31.09 0.59
C LYS A 94 -17.59 29.60 0.35
N ILE A 95 -18.74 29.15 -0.11
CA ILE A 95 -18.91 27.77 -0.56
C ILE A 95 -18.89 27.80 -2.08
N VAL A 96 -18.16 26.87 -2.71
CA VAL A 96 -18.06 26.79 -4.17
C VAL A 96 -18.23 25.34 -4.60
N PRO A 97 -19.29 24.98 -5.34
CA PRO A 97 -19.40 23.61 -5.84
C PRO A 97 -18.23 23.34 -6.80
N ARG A 98 -17.35 22.40 -6.43
CA ARG A 98 -16.35 21.88 -7.37
C ARG A 98 -17.08 20.84 -8.23
N VAL A 99 -17.21 21.15 -9.51
CA VAL A 99 -17.83 20.26 -10.49
C VAL A 99 -16.78 20.04 -11.55
N GLU A 100 -16.54 18.78 -11.87
CA GLU A 100 -15.75 18.42 -13.04
C GLU A 100 -16.45 19.06 -14.26
N MET A 101 -15.71 19.84 -15.06
CA MET A 101 -16.30 20.46 -16.24
C MET A 101 -16.80 19.35 -17.15
N ASN A 102 -18.08 19.38 -17.52
CA ASN A 102 -18.59 18.44 -18.51
C ASN A 102 -17.93 18.71 -19.87
N HIS A 103 -17.93 17.73 -20.77
CA HIS A 103 -17.39 17.90 -22.13
C HIS A 103 -17.95 19.14 -22.85
N GLU A 104 -19.21 19.51 -22.58
CA GLU A 104 -19.82 20.72 -23.12
C GLU A 104 -19.21 22.01 -22.55
N ASP A 105 -18.91 22.05 -21.25
CA ASP A 105 -18.29 23.20 -20.60
C ASP A 105 -16.85 23.38 -21.05
N ILE A 106 -16.13 22.27 -21.25
CA ILE A 106 -14.78 22.26 -21.83
C ILE A 106 -14.83 22.78 -23.27
N LYS A 107 -15.75 22.29 -24.10
CA LYS A 107 -15.92 22.79 -25.48
C LYS A 107 -16.24 24.28 -25.50
N ARG A 108 -17.11 24.77 -24.62
CA ARG A 108 -17.42 26.20 -24.47
C ARG A 108 -16.17 27.00 -24.09
N TYR A 109 -15.42 26.54 -23.11
CA TYR A 109 -14.17 27.18 -22.68
C TYR A 109 -13.15 27.30 -23.83
N LEU A 110 -12.97 26.23 -24.60
CA LEU A 110 -12.02 26.19 -25.70
C LEU A 110 -12.48 26.99 -26.93
N SER A 111 -13.80 27.17 -27.11
CA SER A 111 -14.37 27.84 -28.28
C SER A 111 -14.11 29.36 -28.34
N SER A 112 -13.94 30.02 -27.19
CA SER A 112 -13.74 31.47 -27.12
C SER A 112 -12.37 31.81 -26.53
N PRO A 113 -11.52 32.60 -27.22
CA PRO A 113 -10.24 33.01 -26.68
C PRO A 113 -10.42 33.90 -25.43
N PRO A 114 -9.55 33.77 -24.41
CA PRO A 114 -9.53 34.67 -23.26
C PRO A 114 -9.27 36.12 -23.66
N LYS A 115 -9.77 37.06 -22.85
CA LYS A 115 -9.61 38.50 -23.11
C LYS A 115 -8.12 38.87 -23.23
N GLY A 116 -7.73 39.50 -24.34
CA GLY A 116 -6.36 39.95 -24.57
C GLY A 116 -5.46 38.95 -25.30
N PHE A 117 -5.96 37.76 -25.65
CA PHE A 117 -5.28 36.81 -26.53
C PHE A 117 -5.93 36.79 -27.91
N SER A 118 -5.13 36.63 -28.97
CA SER A 118 -5.68 36.46 -30.32
C SER A 118 -6.24 35.05 -30.49
N GLU A 119 -7.20 34.89 -31.41
CA GLU A 119 -7.79 33.59 -31.70
C GLU A 119 -6.76 32.58 -32.22
N ASN A 120 -5.77 33.05 -32.97
CA ASN A 120 -4.69 32.21 -33.49
C ASN A 120 -3.78 31.69 -32.37
N GLU A 121 -3.35 32.56 -31.43
CA GLU A 121 -2.53 32.15 -30.29
C GLU A 121 -3.27 31.16 -29.38
N TRP A 122 -4.56 31.37 -29.16
CA TRP A 122 -5.37 30.46 -28.34
C TRP A 122 -5.52 29.09 -28.99
N ARG A 123 -5.83 29.04 -30.30
CA ARG A 123 -5.89 27.76 -31.04
C ARG A 123 -4.55 27.04 -31.03
N GLN A 124 -3.44 27.76 -31.18
CA GLN A 124 -2.11 27.19 -31.10
C GLN A 124 -1.86 26.57 -29.72
N ALA A 125 -2.22 27.25 -28.63
CA ALA A 125 -2.08 26.72 -27.27
C ALA A 125 -2.93 25.46 -27.02
N ILE A 126 -4.07 25.31 -27.70
CA ILE A 126 -4.89 24.08 -27.66
C ILE A 126 -4.18 22.92 -28.36
N VAL A 127 -3.60 23.18 -29.53
CA VAL A 127 -2.85 22.19 -30.32
C VAL A 127 -1.59 21.75 -29.59
N ASP A 128 -0.86 22.70 -29.00
CA ASP A 128 0.40 22.46 -28.29
C ASP A 128 0.22 21.86 -26.90
N ASN A 129 -1.03 21.60 -26.48
CA ASN A 129 -1.30 20.96 -25.21
C ASN A 129 -0.80 19.50 -25.23
N PRO A 130 0.17 19.12 -24.37
CA PRO A 130 0.74 17.78 -24.36
C PRO A 130 -0.24 16.69 -23.90
N ASP A 131 -1.29 17.06 -23.16
CA ASP A 131 -2.33 16.12 -22.71
C ASP A 131 -3.71 16.78 -22.77
N GLN A 132 -4.40 16.58 -23.88
CA GLN A 132 -5.74 17.14 -24.13
C GLN A 132 -6.85 16.49 -23.30
N GLN A 133 -6.58 15.34 -22.65
CA GLN A 133 -7.58 14.67 -21.81
C GLN A 133 -7.60 15.23 -20.39
N ASN A 134 -6.43 15.53 -19.84
CA ASN A 134 -6.30 15.95 -18.44
C ASN A 134 -5.91 17.43 -18.25
N LEU A 135 -5.40 18.09 -19.29
CA LEU A 135 -4.95 19.47 -19.21
C LEU A 135 -5.79 20.37 -20.11
N LEU A 136 -5.96 21.61 -19.67
CA LEU A 136 -6.55 22.68 -20.46
C LEU A 136 -5.56 23.84 -20.54
N PRO A 137 -5.44 24.51 -21.70
CA PRO A 137 -4.69 25.75 -21.78
C PRO A 137 -5.24 26.76 -20.78
N TYR A 138 -4.36 27.48 -20.09
CA TYR A 138 -4.75 28.48 -19.08
C TYR A 138 -4.00 29.78 -19.35
N PRO A 139 -4.70 30.91 -19.56
CA PRO A 139 -4.08 32.20 -19.86
C PRO A 139 -3.34 32.73 -18.62
N ILE A 140 -2.14 33.26 -18.81
CA ILE A 140 -1.36 33.93 -17.75
C ILE A 140 -1.12 35.37 -18.17
N TYR A 141 -1.52 36.30 -17.31
CA TYR A 141 -1.37 37.73 -17.54
C TYR A 141 -0.20 38.28 -16.72
N GLY A 142 0.93 38.52 -17.41
CA GLY A 142 2.09 39.20 -16.85
C GLY A 142 2.79 38.47 -15.70
N TYR A 143 3.66 39.19 -14.99
CA TYR A 143 4.55 38.61 -13.97
C TYR A 143 3.82 38.19 -12.70
N LYS A 144 2.77 38.93 -12.29
CA LYS A 144 2.04 38.65 -11.05
C LYS A 144 1.40 37.25 -11.07
N GLU A 145 0.73 36.90 -12.16
CA GLU A 145 0.12 35.57 -12.28
C GLU A 145 1.14 34.45 -12.47
N LEU A 146 2.30 34.77 -13.07
CA LEU A 146 3.43 33.85 -13.15
C LEU A 146 4.00 33.54 -11.75
N ASP A 147 4.14 34.57 -10.90
CA ASP A 147 4.56 34.39 -9.51
C ASP A 147 3.52 33.59 -8.71
N ASP A 148 2.23 33.88 -8.88
CA ASP A 148 1.15 33.10 -8.26
C ASP A 148 1.18 31.63 -8.71
N ARG A 149 1.50 31.35 -9.98
CA ARG A 149 1.69 29.97 -10.47
C ARG A 149 2.90 29.32 -9.81
N ARG A 150 4.04 30.01 -9.71
CA ARG A 150 5.24 29.52 -9.04
C ARG A 150 4.97 29.18 -7.57
N GLN A 151 4.26 30.04 -6.85
CA GLN A 151 3.88 29.80 -5.46
C GLN A 151 2.97 28.58 -5.32
N ARG A 152 2.00 28.40 -6.22
CA ARG A 152 1.15 27.19 -6.26
C ARG A 152 1.97 25.92 -6.51
N GLN A 153 2.95 25.96 -7.41
CA GLN A 153 3.85 24.83 -7.66
C GLN A 153 4.69 24.46 -6.44
N LEU A 154 5.21 25.46 -5.71
CA LEU A 154 5.95 25.23 -4.47
C LEU A 154 5.07 24.57 -3.39
N LYS A 155 3.85 25.08 -3.18
CA LYS A 155 2.88 24.50 -2.24
C LYS A 155 2.50 23.05 -2.60
N GLU A 156 2.30 22.76 -3.89
CA GLU A 156 1.98 21.42 -4.36
C GLU A 156 3.17 20.46 -4.15
N ARG A 157 4.38 20.89 -4.51
CA ARG A 157 5.62 20.12 -4.26
C ARG A 157 5.77 19.77 -2.78
N ASP A 158 5.53 20.72 -1.88
CA ASP A 158 5.67 20.50 -0.44
C ASP A 158 4.59 19.52 0.07
N THR A 159 3.37 19.59 -0.46
CA THR A 159 2.30 18.62 -0.20
C THR A 159 2.70 17.21 -0.65
N GLN A 160 3.20 17.07 -1.87
CA GLN A 160 3.66 15.79 -2.41
C GLN A 160 4.81 15.21 -1.60
N ARG A 161 5.79 16.04 -1.20
CA ARG A 161 6.91 15.62 -0.36
C ARG A 161 6.43 15.09 1.00
N LYS A 162 5.46 15.77 1.64
CA LYS A 162 4.85 15.29 2.89
C LYS A 162 4.12 13.95 2.70
N SER A 163 3.38 13.80 1.60
CA SER A 163 2.69 12.55 1.26
C SER A 163 3.67 11.39 1.08
N LEU A 164 4.77 11.60 0.35
CA LEU A 164 5.83 10.62 0.18
C LEU A 164 6.52 10.26 1.50
N GLY A 165 6.75 11.23 2.38
CA GLY A 165 7.25 10.99 3.74
C GLY A 165 6.35 10.05 4.53
N ASN A 166 5.04 10.34 4.56
CA ASN A 166 4.05 9.50 5.24
C ASN A 166 3.99 8.08 4.65
N LEU A 167 4.09 7.94 3.33
CA LEU A 167 4.12 6.62 2.67
C LEU A 167 5.37 5.83 3.06
N ASN A 168 6.53 6.49 3.10
CA ASN A 168 7.78 5.86 3.51
C ASN A 168 7.73 5.39 4.97
N ASP A 169 7.15 6.19 5.87
CA ASP A 169 7.00 5.79 7.27
C ASP A 169 6.04 4.60 7.41
N ARG A 170 4.93 4.58 6.66
CA ARG A 170 4.03 3.42 6.59
C ARG A 170 4.73 2.17 6.07
N LEU A 171 5.62 2.30 5.08
CA LEU A 171 6.40 1.19 4.53
C LEU A 171 7.37 0.64 5.58
N LYS A 172 8.04 1.52 6.34
CA LYS A 172 8.91 1.10 7.44
C LYS A 172 8.14 0.34 8.52
N THR A 173 6.96 0.84 8.91
CA THR A 173 6.09 0.13 9.87
C THR A 173 5.70 -1.24 9.32
N ALA A 174 5.23 -1.32 8.08
CA ALA A 174 4.87 -2.61 7.47
C ALA A 174 6.06 -3.59 7.42
N ALA A 175 7.27 -3.10 7.13
CA ALA A 175 8.48 -3.93 7.15
C ALA A 175 8.80 -4.45 8.56
N GLN A 176 8.62 -3.63 9.60
CA GLN A 176 8.77 -4.05 11.00
C GLN A 176 7.72 -5.09 11.39
N ASP A 177 6.46 -4.89 10.98
CA ASP A 177 5.37 -5.84 11.23
C ASP A 177 5.64 -7.20 10.59
N ILE A 178 6.15 -7.22 9.34
CA ILE A 178 6.55 -8.45 8.66
C ILE A 178 7.65 -9.18 9.45
N GLN A 179 8.65 -8.45 9.96
CA GLN A 179 9.70 -9.06 10.79
C GLN A 179 9.13 -9.67 12.08
N GLN A 180 8.21 -8.98 12.75
CA GLN A 180 7.55 -9.49 13.95
C GLN A 180 6.70 -10.74 13.65
N ILE A 181 5.92 -10.72 12.57
CA ILE A 181 5.11 -11.86 12.11
C ILE A 181 6.01 -13.05 11.80
N ASN A 182 7.16 -12.85 11.14
CA ASN A 182 8.11 -13.92 10.87
C ASN A 182 8.69 -14.52 12.16
N GLY A 183 8.97 -13.69 13.17
CA GLY A 183 9.36 -14.15 14.51
C GLY A 183 8.27 -15.03 15.16
N LEU A 184 7.02 -14.56 15.14
CA LEU A 184 5.88 -15.33 15.66
C LEU A 184 5.67 -16.65 14.89
N LYS A 185 5.77 -16.61 13.56
CA LYS A 185 5.68 -17.80 12.69
C LYS A 185 6.76 -18.83 13.07
N HIS A 186 7.98 -18.38 13.34
CA HIS A 186 9.05 -19.27 13.80
C HIS A 186 8.68 -19.92 15.15
N MET A 187 8.20 -19.14 16.12
CA MET A 187 7.76 -19.66 17.42
C MET A 187 6.63 -20.68 17.28
N PHE A 188 5.58 -20.36 16.52
CA PHE A 188 4.47 -21.29 16.28
C PHE A 188 4.93 -22.58 15.59
N ASN A 189 5.87 -22.51 14.66
CA ASN A 189 6.43 -23.69 14.03
C ASN A 189 7.18 -24.58 15.02
N GLU A 190 7.96 -23.99 15.94
CA GLU A 190 8.64 -24.75 17.01
C GLU A 190 7.64 -25.38 18.00
N ASP A 191 6.61 -24.64 18.40
CA ASP A 191 5.54 -25.18 19.26
C ASP A 191 4.76 -26.30 18.56
N ALA A 192 4.45 -26.14 17.27
CA ALA A 192 3.80 -27.17 16.47
C ALA A 192 4.66 -28.42 16.37
N LYS A 193 5.98 -28.30 16.14
CA LYS A 193 6.91 -29.44 16.17
C LYS A 193 6.87 -30.12 17.54
N ARG A 194 6.99 -29.35 18.63
CA ARG A 194 6.96 -29.88 20.00
C ARG A 194 5.66 -30.62 20.30
N LEU A 195 4.52 -30.07 19.88
CA LEU A 195 3.21 -30.69 20.07
C LEU A 195 3.08 -31.97 19.25
N ARG A 196 3.52 -31.98 17.98
CA ARG A 196 3.58 -33.19 17.14
C ARG A 196 4.39 -34.30 17.82
N TYR A 197 5.54 -33.98 18.41
CA TYR A 197 6.32 -34.96 19.18
C TYR A 197 5.62 -35.45 20.45
N ARG A 198 4.86 -34.59 21.16
CA ARG A 198 4.07 -35.00 22.32
C ARG A 198 2.92 -35.92 21.93
N ILE A 199 2.20 -35.58 20.87
CA ILE A 199 1.11 -36.40 20.33
C ILE A 199 1.66 -37.76 19.89
N LEU A 200 2.75 -37.79 19.13
CA LEU A 200 3.37 -39.04 18.69
C LEU A 200 3.76 -39.93 19.89
N ARG A 201 4.32 -39.35 20.96
CA ARG A 201 4.64 -40.09 22.20
C ARG A 201 3.40 -40.63 22.91
N ILE A 202 2.33 -39.85 22.99
CA ILE A 202 1.07 -40.30 23.59
C ILE A 202 0.47 -41.44 22.79
N ILE A 203 0.43 -41.32 21.45
CA ILE A 203 -0.05 -42.37 20.56
C ILE A 203 0.78 -43.65 20.75
N ALA A 204 2.12 -43.54 20.75
CA ALA A 204 3.01 -44.67 20.98
C ALA A 204 2.76 -45.33 22.36
N ALA A 205 2.59 -44.52 23.41
CA ALA A 205 2.29 -45.04 24.74
C ALA A 205 0.90 -45.70 24.84
N SER A 206 -0.12 -45.14 24.18
CA SER A 206 -1.46 -45.74 24.14
C SER A 206 -1.48 -47.07 23.37
N HIS A 207 -0.69 -47.15 22.30
CA HIS A 207 -0.51 -48.38 21.55
C HIS A 207 0.18 -49.43 22.43
N ASN A 208 1.23 -49.04 23.15
CA ASN A 208 1.93 -49.86 24.15
C ASN A 208 1.05 -50.41 25.29
N ASN A 209 0.00 -49.68 25.69
CA ASN A 209 -0.95 -50.16 26.69
C ASN A 209 -2.04 -51.09 26.11
N SER A 210 -2.17 -51.14 24.78
CA SER A 210 -3.16 -51.97 24.09
C SER A 210 -2.65 -53.39 23.78
N TYR A 211 -1.39 -53.71 24.11
CA TYR A 211 -0.79 -55.04 23.91
C TYR A 211 -1.30 -56.05 24.95
N GLN A 212 -2.53 -56.51 24.73
CA GLN A 212 -2.96 -57.87 25.09
C GLN A 212 -3.22 -58.73 23.84
N ASN A 213 -2.98 -58.19 22.64
CA ASN A 213 -3.23 -58.83 21.36
C ASN A 213 -1.92 -59.15 20.61
N ALA A 214 -1.96 -60.18 19.76
CA ALA A 214 -0.84 -60.61 18.92
C ALA A 214 -0.42 -59.52 17.91
N VAL A 215 0.87 -59.52 17.54
CA VAL A 215 1.48 -58.59 16.58
C VAL A 215 0.75 -58.66 15.24
N SER A 216 0.34 -57.50 14.72
CA SER A 216 -0.37 -57.39 13.44
C SER A 216 0.60 -57.32 12.26
N VAL A 217 0.15 -57.77 11.08
CA VAL A 217 0.91 -57.67 9.81
C VAL A 217 1.24 -56.21 9.45
N GLU A 218 0.41 -55.25 9.87
CA GLU A 218 0.66 -53.82 9.67
C GLU A 218 1.79 -53.29 10.56
N GLU A 219 1.93 -53.85 11.75
CA GLU A 219 2.98 -53.50 12.72
C GLU A 219 4.34 -53.98 12.22
N GLU A 220 4.40 -55.18 11.65
CA GLU A 220 5.63 -55.72 11.05
C GLU A 220 6.07 -54.93 9.80
N LYS A 221 5.11 -54.45 8.99
CA LYS A 221 5.39 -53.51 7.90
C LYS A 221 5.94 -52.18 8.42
N LEU A 222 5.40 -51.66 9.53
CA LEU A 222 5.89 -50.42 10.14
C LEU A 222 7.30 -50.59 10.70
N LEU A 223 7.56 -51.71 11.38
CA LEU A 223 8.88 -52.06 11.90
C LEU A 223 9.93 -52.12 10.79
N SER A 224 9.65 -52.83 9.68
CA SER A 224 10.56 -52.92 8.53
C SER A 224 10.90 -51.54 7.94
N ARG A 225 9.92 -50.63 7.88
CA ARG A 225 10.16 -49.24 7.44
C ARG A 225 11.02 -48.47 8.43
N LEU A 226 10.80 -48.64 9.74
CA LEU A 226 11.61 -47.99 10.78
C LEU A 226 13.04 -48.51 10.78
N GLU A 227 13.26 -49.81 10.62
CA GLU A 227 14.59 -50.41 10.48
C GLU A 227 15.31 -49.88 9.24
N THR A 228 14.62 -49.77 8.10
CA THR A 228 15.20 -49.17 6.89
C THR A 228 15.66 -47.74 7.15
N ILE A 229 14.83 -46.93 7.82
CA ILE A 229 15.19 -45.55 8.19
C ILE A 229 16.38 -45.55 9.17
N ALA A 230 16.36 -46.41 10.19
CA ALA A 230 17.43 -46.51 11.17
C ALA A 230 18.78 -46.89 10.53
N VAL A 231 18.78 -47.83 9.59
CA VAL A 231 19.97 -48.20 8.81
C VAL A 231 20.43 -47.02 7.95
N CYS A 232 19.52 -46.30 7.28
CA CYS A 232 19.91 -45.12 6.49
C CYS A 232 20.54 -44.00 7.34
N VAL A 233 20.12 -43.83 8.59
CA VAL A 233 20.62 -42.78 9.49
C VAL A 233 21.91 -43.21 10.19
N ASN A 234 21.96 -44.44 10.72
CA ASN A 234 23.01 -44.91 11.63
C ASN A 234 24.06 -45.82 10.97
N ALA A 235 23.87 -46.27 9.73
CA ALA A 235 24.88 -47.11 9.09
C ALA A 235 26.18 -46.32 8.83
N PRO A 236 27.33 -46.99 8.90
CA PRO A 236 28.62 -46.37 8.64
C PRO A 236 28.67 -45.78 7.23
N ASN A 237 29.36 -44.63 7.09
CA ASN A 237 29.47 -43.80 5.89
C ASN A 237 28.14 -43.21 5.37
N ARG A 238 27.09 -43.13 6.21
CA ARG A 238 25.81 -42.50 5.84
C ARG A 238 25.69 -41.09 6.41
N LEU A 239 24.48 -40.70 6.81
CA LEU A 239 24.14 -39.32 7.14
C LEU A 239 24.95 -38.79 8.33
N HIS A 240 25.07 -39.56 9.41
CA HIS A 240 25.78 -39.13 10.60
C HIS A 240 27.26 -38.85 10.31
N ASP A 241 27.98 -39.85 9.81
CA ASP A 241 29.40 -39.75 9.48
C ASP A 241 29.66 -38.66 8.43
N ARG A 242 28.76 -38.45 7.46
CA ARG A 242 28.93 -37.39 6.45
C ARG A 242 28.75 -36.00 7.05
N ILE A 243 27.85 -35.82 8.02
CA ILE A 243 27.70 -34.57 8.76
C ILE A 243 28.93 -34.31 9.62
N GLU A 244 29.44 -35.33 10.31
CA GLU A 244 30.64 -35.22 11.15
C GLU A 244 31.87 -34.87 10.31
N ASN A 245 32.08 -35.56 9.19
CA ASN A 245 33.15 -35.24 8.24
C ASN A 245 33.04 -33.82 7.68
N LEU A 246 31.83 -33.33 7.36
CA LEU A 246 31.62 -31.95 6.91
C LEU A 246 31.94 -30.94 8.02
N HIS A 247 31.51 -31.23 9.25
CA HIS A 247 31.80 -30.40 10.41
C HIS A 247 33.31 -30.31 10.66
N ASP A 248 34.01 -31.44 10.62
CA ASP A 248 35.46 -31.50 10.81
C ASP A 248 36.21 -30.83 9.66
N PHE A 249 35.74 -30.99 8.43
CA PHE A 249 36.27 -30.27 7.26
C PHE A 249 36.12 -28.75 7.43
N LEU A 250 34.95 -28.27 7.85
CA LEU A 250 34.70 -26.84 8.06
C LEU A 250 35.54 -26.29 9.21
N ARG A 251 35.68 -27.05 10.30
CA ARG A 251 36.50 -26.66 11.45
C ARG A 251 37.98 -26.59 11.09
N SER A 252 38.48 -27.61 10.40
CA SER A 252 39.89 -27.72 10.00
C SER A 252 40.27 -26.65 8.96
N ASN A 253 39.34 -26.30 8.07
CA ASN A 253 39.58 -25.29 7.04
C ASN A 253 39.22 -23.86 7.46
N LYS A 254 38.74 -23.64 8.69
CA LYS A 254 38.26 -22.32 9.14
C LYS A 254 39.32 -21.23 8.97
N GLU A 255 40.55 -21.49 9.41
CA GLU A 255 41.65 -20.50 9.31
C GLU A 255 42.06 -20.25 7.85
N GLY A 256 42.11 -21.30 7.02
CA GLY A 256 42.39 -21.16 5.59
C GLY A 256 41.27 -20.46 4.80
N LEU A 257 40.02 -20.53 5.27
CA LEU A 257 38.90 -19.77 4.72
C LEU A 257 38.94 -18.30 5.15
N GLU A 258 39.29 -18.02 6.41
CA GLU A 258 39.46 -16.64 6.91
C GLU A 258 40.65 -15.93 6.26
N ASN A 259 41.77 -16.63 6.03
CA ASN A 259 42.93 -16.07 5.33
C ASN A 259 42.61 -15.76 3.86
N ARG A 260 41.95 -16.68 3.14
CA ARG A 260 41.48 -16.42 1.76
C ARG A 260 40.48 -15.27 1.67
N LYS A 261 39.62 -15.10 2.68
CA LYS A 261 38.69 -13.98 2.77
C LYS A 261 39.41 -12.64 2.91
N LYS A 262 40.50 -12.58 3.69
CA LYS A 262 41.35 -11.38 3.80
C LYS A 262 42.05 -11.08 2.48
N GLU A 263 42.64 -12.10 1.85
CA GLU A 263 43.31 -11.97 0.54
C GLU A 263 42.35 -11.50 -0.58
N ALA A 264 41.10 -11.98 -0.59
CA ALA A 264 40.09 -11.56 -1.56
C ALA A 264 39.60 -10.12 -1.32
N SER A 265 39.56 -9.67 -0.06
CA SER A 265 39.16 -8.31 0.31
C SER A 265 40.13 -7.24 -0.22
N ASP A 266 41.41 -7.58 -0.35
CA ASP A 266 42.45 -6.63 -0.77
C ASP A 266 42.56 -6.50 -2.31
N HIS A 267 41.99 -7.43 -3.09
CA HIS A 267 42.22 -7.51 -4.54
C HIS A 267 40.95 -7.53 -5.43
N GLN A 268 39.74 -7.62 -4.87
CA GLN A 268 38.49 -7.75 -5.65
C GLN A 268 37.28 -7.04 -5.01
N SER A 269 37.39 -5.75 -4.70
CA SER A 269 36.19 -4.96 -4.40
C SER A 269 35.49 -4.56 -5.72
N LEU A 270 34.29 -5.10 -5.95
CA LEU A 270 33.39 -4.61 -7.00
C LEU A 270 33.13 -3.12 -6.79
N SER A 271 33.18 -2.34 -7.88
CA SER A 271 32.79 -0.93 -7.79
C SER A 271 31.33 -0.82 -7.34
N GLU A 272 31.00 0.23 -6.59
CA GLU A 272 29.64 0.45 -6.11
C GLU A 272 28.63 0.54 -7.26
N GLU A 273 29.05 1.09 -8.41
CA GLU A 273 28.26 1.17 -9.64
C GLU A 273 28.02 -0.21 -10.27
N GLU A 274 29.06 -1.06 -10.35
CA GLU A 274 28.95 -2.44 -10.83
C GLU A 274 28.03 -3.26 -9.91
N SER A 275 28.13 -3.05 -8.60
CA SER A 275 27.25 -3.69 -7.61
C SER A 275 25.79 -3.27 -7.79
N ALA A 276 25.53 -2.00 -8.11
CA ALA A 276 24.19 -1.49 -8.36
C ALA A 276 23.62 -2.02 -9.66
N ALA A 277 24.44 -2.11 -10.72
CA ALA A 277 24.07 -2.73 -11.99
C ALA A 277 23.74 -4.22 -11.80
N LEU A 278 24.56 -4.96 -11.05
CA LEU A 278 24.34 -6.36 -10.73
C LEU A 278 23.03 -6.55 -9.95
N LYS A 279 22.77 -5.72 -8.94
CA LYS A 279 21.50 -5.75 -8.18
C LYS A 279 20.28 -5.52 -9.07
N ARG A 280 20.34 -4.55 -9.98
CA ARG A 280 19.25 -4.30 -10.94
C ARG A 280 19.02 -5.50 -11.85
N TYR A 281 20.09 -6.07 -12.38
CA TYR A 281 20.01 -7.26 -13.24
C TYR A 281 19.42 -8.46 -12.50
N LEU A 282 19.90 -8.75 -11.28
CA LEU A 282 19.42 -9.85 -10.46
C LEU A 282 17.96 -9.68 -10.06
N ASN A 283 17.53 -8.46 -9.67
CA ASN A 283 16.13 -8.19 -9.37
C ASN A 283 15.22 -8.44 -10.57
N ARG A 284 15.66 -8.03 -11.77
CA ARG A 284 14.90 -8.30 -13.00
C ARG A 284 14.79 -9.80 -13.26
N ARG A 285 15.88 -10.55 -13.09
CA ARG A 285 15.87 -12.01 -13.24
C ARG A 285 15.01 -12.71 -12.20
N GLN A 286 14.99 -12.22 -10.96
CA GLN A 286 14.11 -12.75 -9.94
C GLN A 286 12.64 -12.57 -10.34
N GLN A 287 12.26 -11.38 -10.83
CA GLN A 287 10.90 -11.14 -11.32
C GLN A 287 10.54 -12.05 -12.50
N ASP A 288 11.45 -12.22 -13.46
CA ASP A 288 11.24 -13.14 -14.59
C ASP A 288 11.01 -14.59 -14.08
N LEU A 289 11.79 -15.04 -13.09
CA LEU A 289 11.66 -16.37 -12.49
C LEU A 289 10.38 -16.53 -11.69
N ASP A 290 9.95 -15.51 -10.95
CA ASP A 290 8.70 -15.54 -10.17
C ASP A 290 7.50 -15.70 -11.12
N ILE A 291 7.48 -14.99 -12.25
CA ILE A 291 6.44 -15.13 -13.28
C ILE A 291 6.40 -16.56 -13.85
N ILE A 292 7.57 -17.14 -14.15
CA ILE A 292 7.67 -18.52 -14.64
C ILE A 292 7.18 -19.50 -13.57
N SER A 293 7.60 -19.31 -12.32
CA SER A 293 7.17 -20.13 -11.19
C SER A 293 5.65 -20.11 -11.01
N ASP A 294 5.04 -18.93 -11.07
CA ASP A 294 3.59 -18.77 -10.96
C ASP A 294 2.86 -19.44 -12.13
N SER A 295 3.38 -19.30 -13.36
CA SER A 295 2.81 -19.99 -14.52
C SER A 295 2.94 -21.51 -14.40
N LEU A 296 4.07 -22.02 -13.91
CA LEU A 296 4.25 -23.45 -13.69
C LEU A 296 3.31 -23.98 -12.60
N GLN A 297 3.13 -23.23 -11.52
CA GLN A 297 2.21 -23.62 -10.45
C GLN A 297 0.76 -23.69 -10.97
N ASN A 298 0.32 -22.69 -11.73
CA ASN A 298 -1.00 -22.71 -12.36
C ASN A 298 -1.16 -23.91 -13.30
N ASN A 299 -0.16 -24.20 -14.14
CA ASN A 299 -0.20 -25.35 -15.03
C ASN A 299 -0.25 -26.69 -14.27
N ILE A 300 0.46 -26.80 -13.14
CA ILE A 300 0.41 -27.99 -12.28
C ILE A 300 -0.99 -28.15 -11.69
N ASP A 301 -1.59 -27.06 -11.21
CA ASP A 301 -2.94 -27.08 -10.65
C ASP A 301 -3.97 -27.46 -11.72
N ASP A 302 -3.85 -26.94 -12.94
CA ASP A 302 -4.69 -27.32 -14.09
C ASP A 302 -4.56 -28.81 -14.44
N VAL A 303 -3.33 -29.34 -14.46
CA VAL A 303 -3.08 -30.77 -14.69
C VAL A 303 -3.68 -31.63 -13.58
N GLN A 304 -3.61 -31.20 -12.32
CA GLN A 304 -4.26 -31.90 -11.21
C GLN A 304 -5.78 -31.90 -11.31
N ILE A 305 -6.38 -30.84 -11.82
CA ILE A 305 -7.83 -30.78 -12.09
C ILE A 305 -8.19 -31.75 -13.21
N MET A 306 -7.46 -31.72 -14.33
CA MET A 306 -7.70 -32.64 -15.46
C MET A 306 -7.57 -34.12 -15.05
N LEU A 307 -6.60 -34.46 -14.20
CA LEU A 307 -6.43 -35.82 -13.66
C LEU A 307 -7.56 -36.25 -12.72
N LYS A 308 -8.17 -35.31 -11.99
CA LYS A 308 -9.31 -35.59 -11.11
C LYS A 308 -10.63 -35.75 -11.87
N GLU A 309 -10.79 -35.08 -13.01
CA GLU A 309 -11.98 -35.20 -13.87
C GLU A 309 -12.00 -36.48 -14.73
N GLN A 310 -10.87 -37.20 -14.83
CA GLN A 310 -10.75 -38.47 -15.54
C GLN A 310 -10.99 -39.73 -14.66
N LEU A 311 -11.32 -39.54 -13.37
CA LEU A 311 -11.67 -40.59 -12.40
C LEU A 311 -13.15 -40.49 -12.01
#